data_AF-A0A1Y0BF55-F1
#
_entry.id   AF-A0A1Y0BF55-F1
#
_cell.length_a   1.000
_cell.length_b   1.000
_cell.length_c   1.000
_cell.angle_alpha   90.00
_cell.angle_beta   90.00
_cell.angle_gamma   90.00
#
_symmetry.space_group_name_H-M   'P 1'
#
loop_
_entity.id
_entity.type
_entity.pdbx_description
1 polymer ?
#
loop_
_entity_poly.entity_id
_entity_poly.type
_entity_poly.pdbx_seq_one_letter_code
_entity_poly.pdbx_strand_id
1 'polypeptide(L)'
;MHWEHIIPVSVGGPDSIDNMVRACAPCNLEKGARDPYQWYLGTKKGDSIPRLVLGKFLKVVFEEYSNHNLLDSAEFMKLHAVERVSLSSVFLKHSSQGSRSVA
;
A
#
# COMPACT_ATOMS: atom_id res chain seq x y z
N MET A 1 -22.68 -2.66 -3.37
CA MET A 1 -21.27 -2.41 -3.75
C MET A 1 -20.83 -1.12 -3.10
N HIS A 2 -19.66 -1.12 -2.48
CA HIS A 2 -19.05 0.02 -1.78
C HIS A 2 -17.77 0.43 -2.50
N TRP A 3 -17.42 1.71 -2.39
CA TRP A 3 -16.07 2.16 -2.70
C TRP A 3 -15.16 1.76 -1.55
N GLU A 4 -14.03 1.14 -1.89
CA GLU A 4 -13.06 0.64 -0.93
C GLU A 4 -11.67 1.08 -1.34
N HIS A 5 -10.87 1.48 -0.36
CA HIS A 5 -9.49 1.87 -0.56
C HIS A 5 -8.58 0.64 -0.70
N ILE A 6 -7.75 0.62 -1.73
CA ILE A 6 -6.77 -0.43 -1.97
C ILE A 6 -5.75 -0.43 -0.82
N ILE A 7 -5.13 0.72 -0.56
CA ILE A 7 -4.35 1.01 0.64
C ILE A 7 -5.27 1.69 1.65
N PRO A 8 -5.52 1.12 2.85
CA PRO A 8 -6.42 1.72 3.82
C PRO A 8 -5.98 3.13 4.23
N VAL A 9 -6.93 4.07 4.32
CA VAL A 9 -6.66 5.44 4.81
C VAL A 9 -6.14 5.42 6.26
N SER A 10 -6.59 4.45 7.06
CA SER A 10 -6.14 4.26 8.44
C SER A 10 -4.63 3.96 8.57
N VAL A 11 -3.97 3.52 7.49
CA VAL A 11 -2.52 3.26 7.47
C VAL A 11 -1.75 4.29 6.63
N GLY A 12 -2.38 5.40 6.24
CA GLY A 12 -1.74 6.48 5.48
C GLY A 12 -2.01 6.46 3.97
N GLY A 13 -2.83 5.55 3.46
CA GLY A 13 -3.21 5.54 2.04
C GLY A 13 -3.97 6.82 1.63
N PRO A 14 -3.79 7.32 0.39
CA PRO A 14 -4.45 8.54 -0.07
C PRO A 14 -5.95 8.32 -0.29
N ASP A 15 -6.77 9.33 0.05
CA ASP A 15 -8.20 9.33 -0.28
C ASP A 15 -8.40 9.85 -1.72
N SER A 16 -8.15 8.99 -2.71
CA SER A 16 -8.25 9.35 -4.13
C SER A 16 -8.87 8.22 -4.95
N ILE A 17 -9.45 8.56 -6.11
CA ILE A 17 -10.04 7.57 -7.03
C ILE A 17 -9.02 6.54 -7.53
N ASP A 18 -7.74 6.91 -7.57
CA ASP A 18 -6.65 6.01 -7.92
C ASP A 18 -6.46 4.90 -6.89
N ASN A 19 -6.67 5.23 -5.61
CA ASN A 19 -6.65 4.29 -4.50
C ASN A 19 -8.01 3.61 -4.25
N MET A 20 -9.03 3.80 -5.09
CA MET A 20 -10.36 3.22 -4.86
C MET A 20 -10.78 2.19 -5.91
N VAL A 21 -11.48 1.14 -5.44
CA VAL A 21 -12.15 0.13 -6.27
C VAL A 21 -13.55 -0.18 -5.72
N ARG A 22 -14.36 -0.92 -6.50
CA ARG A 22 -15.69 -1.37 -6.05
C ARG A 22 -15.58 -2.76 -5.42
N ALA A 23 -16.07 -2.90 -4.20
CA ALA A 23 -16.14 -4.17 -3.47
C ALA A 23 -17.57 -4.49 -3.02
N CYS A 24 -17.89 -5.78 -2.86
CA CYS A 24 -19.10 -6.17 -2.12
C CYS A 24 -18.87 -6.04 -0.61
N ALA A 25 -19.93 -5.91 0.18
CA ALA A 25 -19.81 -5.75 1.63
C ALA A 25 -19.02 -6.90 2.30
N PRO A 26 -19.24 -8.19 1.96
CA PRO A 26 -18.42 -9.28 2.50
C PRO A 26 -16.94 -9.16 2.21
N CYS A 27 -16.54 -8.91 0.95
CA CYS A 27 -15.13 -8.74 0.60
C CYS A 27 -14.50 -7.52 1.27
N ASN A 28 -15.27 -6.43 1.42
CA ASN A 28 -14.84 -5.23 2.10
C ASN A 28 -14.49 -5.50 3.57
N LEU A 29 -15.42 -6.16 4.28
CA LEU A 29 -15.24 -6.55 5.67
C LEU A 29 -14.12 -7.58 5.82
N GLU A 30 -14.03 -8.55 4.91
CA GLU A 30 -12.99 -9.58 4.91
C GLU A 30 -11.61 -8.96 4.69
N LYS A 31 -11.45 -8.01 3.74
CA LYS A 31 -10.18 -7.33 3.48
C LYS A 31 -9.68 -6.61 4.75
N GLY A 32 -10.53 -5.78 5.35
CA GLY A 32 -10.18 -4.98 6.52
C GLY A 32 -9.01 -4.03 6.28
N ALA A 33 -8.19 -3.79 7.30
CA ALA A 33 -7.02 -2.92 7.23
C ALA A 33 -5.79 -3.60 6.57
N ARG A 34 -6.01 -4.31 5.47
CA ARG A 34 -4.96 -5.00 4.69
C ARG A 34 -4.90 -4.48 3.27
N ASP A 35 -3.71 -4.44 2.70
CA ASP A 35 -3.51 -4.24 1.26
C ASP A 35 -3.81 -5.53 0.45
N PRO A 36 -3.83 -5.48 -0.89
CA PRO A 36 -4.10 -6.66 -1.70
C PRO A 36 -3.13 -7.82 -1.51
N TYR A 37 -1.83 -7.59 -1.33
CA TYR A 37 -0.88 -8.69 -1.10
C TYR A 37 -1.14 -9.36 0.25
N GLN A 38 -1.31 -8.56 1.31
CA GLN A 38 -1.63 -9.05 2.65
C GLN A 38 -2.96 -9.80 2.70
N TRP A 39 -3.98 -9.33 1.97
CA TRP A 39 -5.29 -9.96 1.94
C TRP A 39 -5.29 -11.26 1.12
N TYR A 40 -4.85 -11.20 -0.14
CA TYR A 40 -4.94 -12.35 -1.05
C TYR A 40 -3.99 -13.49 -0.64
N LEU A 41 -2.78 -13.20 -0.15
CA LEU A 41 -1.86 -14.24 0.34
C LEU A 41 -2.35 -14.88 1.65
N GLY A 42 -3.06 -14.12 2.49
CA GLY A 42 -3.64 -14.61 3.73
C GLY A 42 -4.92 -15.42 3.54
N THR A 43 -5.59 -15.28 2.40
CA THR A 43 -6.77 -16.08 2.07
C THR A 43 -6.38 -17.30 1.26
N LYS A 44 -6.88 -18.49 1.61
CA LYS A 44 -6.72 -19.72 0.79
C LYS A 44 -7.45 -19.66 -0.57
N LYS A 45 -7.86 -18.48 -1.01
CA LYS A 45 -8.40 -18.22 -2.35
C LYS A 45 -7.18 -18.20 -3.26
N GLY A 46 -6.86 -19.32 -3.90
CA GLY A 46 -5.71 -19.50 -4.80
C GLY A 46 -5.76 -18.64 -6.07
N ASP A 47 -6.38 -17.47 -6.01
CA ASP A 47 -6.53 -16.53 -7.10
C ASP A 47 -5.44 -15.46 -7.02
N SER A 48 -4.81 -15.22 -8.17
CA SER A 48 -3.97 -14.04 -8.36
C SER A 48 -4.76 -12.76 -8.09
N ILE A 49 -4.11 -11.75 -7.50
CA ILE A 49 -4.71 -10.42 -7.33
C ILE A 49 -5.25 -9.93 -8.69
N PRO A 50 -6.53 -9.49 -8.79
CA PRO A 50 -7.09 -9.02 -10.04
C PRO A 50 -6.22 -7.91 -10.66
N ARG A 51 -5.95 -8.00 -11.97
CA ARG A 51 -5.03 -7.10 -12.68
C ARG A 51 -5.33 -5.60 -12.47
N LEU A 52 -6.60 -5.21 -12.40
CA LEU A 52 -7.00 -3.83 -12.15
C LEU A 52 -6.67 -3.36 -10.73
N VAL A 53 -6.88 -4.22 -9.73
CA VAL A 53 -6.54 -3.94 -8.33
C VAL A 53 -5.02 -3.84 -8.18
N LEU A 54 -4.29 -4.79 -8.78
CA LEU A 54 -2.83 -4.80 -8.75
C LEU A 54 -2.24 -3.57 -9.47
N GLY A 55 -2.76 -3.20 -10.64
CA GLY A 55 -2.29 -2.03 -11.38
C GLY A 55 -2.47 -0.72 -10.60
N LYS A 56 -3.65 -0.52 -9.99
CA LYS A 56 -3.90 0.64 -9.13
C LYS A 56 -3.03 0.63 -7.87
N PHE A 57 -2.87 -0.53 -7.22
CA PHE A 57 -1.95 -0.70 -6.09
C PHE A 57 -0.53 -0.25 -6.45
N LEU A 58 0.01 -0.77 -7.55
CA LEU A 58 1.36 -0.45 -7.99
C LEU A 58 1.51 1.03 -8.35
N LYS A 59 0.49 1.65 -8.97
CA LYS A 59 0.48 3.10 -9.23
C LYS A 59 0.57 3.91 -7.93
N VAL A 60 -0.31 3.63 -6.97
CA VAL A 60 -0.36 4.37 -5.70
C VAL A 60 0.93 4.21 -4.91
N VAL A 61 1.48 2.99 -4.84
CA VAL A 61 2.78 2.74 -4.20
C VAL A 61 3.91 3.48 -4.94
N PHE A 62 3.96 3.40 -6.27
CA PHE A 62 4.97 4.09 -7.05
C PHE A 62 4.98 5.60 -6.80
N GLU A 63 3.80 6.23 -6.78
CA GLU A 63 3.65 7.66 -6.49
C GLU A 63 4.19 8.00 -5.09
N GLU A 64 3.92 7.18 -4.08
CA GLU A 64 4.42 7.42 -2.72
C GLU A 64 5.95 7.30 -2.63
N TYR A 65 6.54 6.25 -3.21
CA TYR A 65 8.00 6.12 -3.29
C TYR A 65 8.63 7.27 -4.08
N SER A 66 7.96 7.74 -5.14
CA SER A 66 8.41 8.89 -5.93
C SER A 66 8.41 10.17 -5.11
N ASN A 67 7.33 10.43 -4.37
CA ASN A 67 7.19 11.60 -3.51
C ASN A 67 8.26 11.66 -2.42
N HIS A 68 8.71 10.50 -1.94
CA HIS A 68 9.78 10.39 -0.96
C HIS A 68 11.19 10.32 -1.57
N ASN A 69 11.33 10.38 -2.90
CA ASN A 69 12.60 10.21 -3.63
C ASN A 69 13.29 8.86 -3.32
N LEU A 70 12.49 7.80 -3.14
CA LEU A 70 12.97 6.48 -2.74
C LEU A 70 13.04 5.45 -3.88
N LEU A 71 12.50 5.76 -5.07
CA LEU A 71 12.43 4.81 -6.20
C LEU A 71 13.78 4.18 -6.55
N ASP A 72 14.84 4.98 -6.55
CA ASP A 72 16.20 4.53 -6.91
C ASP A 72 17.08 4.21 -5.69
N SER A 73 16.53 4.27 -4.48
CA SER A 73 17.29 4.05 -3.23
C SER A 73 17.43 2.57 -2.92
N ALA A 74 18.38 1.89 -3.58
CA ALA A 74 18.68 0.48 -3.31
C ALA A 74 19.07 0.22 -1.84
N GLU A 75 19.67 1.21 -1.17
CA GLU A 75 19.95 1.15 0.27
C GLU A 75 18.67 1.09 1.10
N PHE A 76 17.72 2.00 0.86
CA PHE A 76 16.42 2.00 1.52
C PHE A 76 15.68 0.68 1.29
N MET A 77 15.64 0.20 0.04
CA MET A 77 14.96 -1.04 -0.30
C MET A 77 15.52 -2.23 0.48
N LYS A 78 16.86 -2.30 0.65
CA LYS A 78 17.52 -3.35 1.43
C LYS A 78 17.27 -3.19 2.93
N LEU A 79 17.47 -1.98 3.46
CA LEU A 79 17.34 -1.70 4.90
C LEU A 79 15.93 -2.00 5.43
N HIS A 80 14.92 -1.71 4.62
CA HIS A 80 13.51 -1.91 4.97
C HIS A 80 12.93 -3.21 4.41
N ALA A 81 13.75 -4.09 3.83
CA ALA A 81 13.33 -5.36 3.23
C ALA A 81 12.08 -5.19 2.34
N VAL A 82 12.15 -4.23 1.40
CA VAL A 82 11.05 -3.92 0.49
C VAL A 82 10.91 -5.06 -0.52
N GLU A 83 9.79 -5.76 -0.42
CA GLU A 83 9.38 -6.89 -1.23
C GLU A 83 7.91 -6.73 -1.62
N ARG A 84 7.39 -7.62 -2.48
CA ARG A 84 6.00 -7.54 -2.95
C ARG A 84 4.97 -7.41 -1.81
N VAL A 85 5.21 -8.10 -0.70
CA VAL A 85 4.31 -8.12 0.48
C VAL A 85 4.51 -6.97 1.45
N SER A 86 5.63 -6.24 1.34
CA SER A 86 5.98 -5.10 2.20
C SER A 86 6.01 -3.77 1.43
N LEU A 87 5.70 -3.76 0.13
CA LEU A 87 5.65 -2.56 -0.72
C LEU A 87 4.80 -1.43 -0.13
N SER A 88 3.68 -1.74 0.51
CA SER A 88 2.79 -0.74 1.12
C SER A 88 3.32 -0.16 2.44
N SER A 89 4.42 -0.68 2.98
CA SER A 89 4.98 -0.21 4.25
C SER A 89 5.45 1.24 4.21
N VAL A 90 5.73 1.78 3.01
CA VAL A 90 6.05 3.20 2.80
C VAL A 90 4.99 4.17 3.30
N PHE A 91 3.72 3.73 3.38
CA PHE A 91 2.60 4.54 3.91
C PHE A 91 2.55 4.58 5.44
N LEU A 92 3.21 3.63 6.11
CA LEU A 92 3.28 3.62 7.56
C LEU A 92 4.08 4.85 8.00
N LYS A 93 3.41 5.79 8.66
CA LYS A 93 4.07 6.95 9.24
C LYS A 93 5.18 6.46 10.18
N HIS A 94 6.43 6.53 9.72
CA HIS A 94 7.56 6.52 10.63
C HIS A 94 7.38 7.74 11.51
N SER A 95 7.16 7.54 12.80
CA SER A 95 7.25 8.59 13.80
C SER A 95 8.49 9.41 13.48
N SER A 96 8.27 10.66 13.08
CA SER A 96 9.27 11.65 12.68
C SER A 96 10.65 11.35 13.27
N GLN A 97 11.59 10.85 12.45
CA GLN A 97 12.99 11.06 12.79
C GLN A 97 13.20 12.56 12.75
N GLY A 98 13.42 13.13 13.94
CA GLY A 98 13.54 14.56 14.14
C GLY A 98 14.48 15.17 13.11
N SER A 99 14.02 16.25 12.50
CA SER A 99 14.84 17.24 11.83
C SER A 99 16.02 17.61 12.74
N ARG A 100 17.17 16.96 12.52
CA ARG A 100 18.47 17.48 12.98
C ARG A 100 18.76 18.70 12.11
N SER A 101 18.28 19.84 12.58
CA SER A 101 18.81 21.14 12.20
C SER A 101 20.29 21.14 12.53
N VAL A 102 21.15 21.12 11.52
CA VAL A 102 22.55 21.46 11.68
C VAL A 102 22.59 22.99 11.67
N ALA A 103 22.69 23.56 12.88
CA ALA A 103 23.17 24.92 13.09
C ALA A 103 24.70 24.88 13.18
#